data_AF-A0AAE1K483-F1
#
_entry.id   AF-A0AAE1K483-F1
#
_cell.length_a   1.000
_cell.length_b   1.000
_cell.length_c   1.000
_cell.angle_alpha   90.00
_cell.angle_beta   90.00
_cell.angle_gamma   90.00
#
_symmetry.space_group_name_H-M   'P 1'
#
loop_
_entity.id
_entity.type
_entity.pdbx_description
1 polymer ?
#
loop_
_entity_poly.entity_id
_entity_poly.type
_entity_poly.pdbx_seq_one_letter_code
_entity_poly.pdbx_strand_id
1 'polypeptide(L)'
;MSWFDSIKKWFESTKDWFGEIIEAAGKDDVLKKWAVIGGIVLAVVVAVVCLYICCKYCCAFICGRRRRGRTMKAPGRDGLMIHRDPFERNPRDYFQRLRNKEPWDGHDGELLV
;
A
#
# COMPACT_ATOMS: atom_id res chain seq x y z
N MET A 1 18.12 -7.06 -4.46
CA MET A 1 17.85 -6.47 -5.79
C MET A 1 16.42 -5.98 -5.81
N SER A 2 16.19 -4.68 -6.05
CA SER A 2 14.82 -4.16 -6.09
C SER A 2 14.21 -4.49 -7.46
N TRP A 3 12.91 -4.79 -7.48
CA TRP A 3 12.15 -5.07 -8.71
C TRP A 3 12.24 -3.93 -9.74
N PHE A 4 12.41 -2.68 -9.27
CA PHE A 4 12.62 -1.52 -10.13
C PHE A 4 13.96 -1.56 -10.89
N ASP A 5 15.00 -2.18 -10.33
CA ASP A 5 16.31 -2.30 -10.99
C ASP A 5 16.26 -3.30 -12.15
N SER A 6 15.39 -4.31 -12.03
CA SER A 6 15.16 -5.29 -13.09
C SER A 6 14.41 -4.67 -14.26
N ILE A 7 13.42 -3.81 -13.99
CA ILE A 7 12.68 -3.08 -15.02
C ILE A 7 13.56 -2.08 -15.75
N LYS A 8 14.43 -1.33 -15.03
CA LYS A 8 15.33 -0.36 -15.68
C LYS A 8 16.30 -1.04 -16.64
N LYS A 9 16.93 -2.15 -16.23
CA LYS A 9 17.84 -2.90 -17.10
C LYS A 9 17.15 -3.47 -18.32
N TRP A 10 15.93 -3.99 -18.14
CA TRP A 10 15.14 -4.46 -19.27
C TRP A 10 14.78 -3.31 -20.22
N PHE A 11 14.36 -2.15 -19.70
CA PHE A 11 14.03 -0.97 -20.50
C PHE A 11 15.23 -0.42 -21.29
N GLU A 12 16.41 -0.35 -20.68
CA GLU A 12 17.64 0.07 -21.37
C GLU A 12 17.99 -0.88 -22.51
N SER A 13 17.95 -2.20 -22.27
CA SER A 13 18.17 -3.21 -23.32
C SER A 13 17.14 -3.14 -24.46
N THR A 14 15.95 -2.62 -24.21
CA THR A 14 14.89 -2.57 -25.21
C THR A 14 14.99 -1.32 -26.09
N LYS A 15 15.56 -0.20 -25.59
CA LYS A 15 15.73 1.03 -26.37
C LYS A 15 16.60 0.85 -27.60
N ASP A 16 17.69 0.10 -27.46
CA ASP A 16 18.66 -0.09 -28.55
C ASP A 16 18.02 -0.87 -29.71
N TRP A 17 17.22 -1.90 -29.39
CA TRP A 17 16.43 -2.65 -30.37
C TRP A 17 15.30 -1.81 -31.01
N PHE A 18 14.66 -0.91 -30.25
CA PHE A 18 13.66 0.00 -30.79
C PHE A 18 14.27 1.00 -31.80
N GLY A 19 15.53 1.41 -31.63
CA GLY A 19 16.23 2.29 -32.57
C GLY A 19 16.34 1.69 -33.97
N GLU A 20 16.74 0.41 -34.07
CA GLU A 20 16.83 -0.32 -35.34
C GLU A 20 15.45 -0.50 -36.02
N ILE A 21 14.39 -0.71 -35.22
CA ILE A 21 13.02 -0.85 -35.75
C ILE A 21 12.48 0.48 -36.27
N ILE A 22 12.77 1.59 -35.60
CA ILE A 22 12.33 2.92 -36.02
C ILE A 22 13.00 3.32 -37.33
N GLU A 23 14.27 2.97 -37.53
CA GLU A 23 14.99 3.24 -38.77
C GLU A 23 14.46 2.41 -39.96
N ALA A 24 13.97 1.19 -39.72
CA ALA A 24 13.32 0.35 -40.73
C ALA A 24 11.88 0.81 -41.10
N ALA A 25 11.25 1.66 -40.29
CA ALA A 25 9.84 2.06 -40.45
C ALA A 25 9.59 3.25 -41.39
N GLY A 26 10.62 3.73 -42.11
CA GLY A 26 10.64 4.96 -42.92
C GLY A 26 9.78 5.01 -44.21
N LYS A 27 8.64 4.30 -44.27
CA LYS A 27 7.61 4.53 -45.31
C LYS A 27 6.45 5.32 -44.69
N ASP A 28 6.17 6.47 -45.27
CA ASP A 28 5.25 7.54 -44.89
C ASP A 28 3.80 7.08 -44.58
N ASP A 29 3.31 6.04 -45.28
CA ASP A 29 2.00 5.41 -44.99
C ASP A 29 2.02 4.44 -43.80
N VAL A 30 3.20 3.88 -43.55
CA VAL A 30 3.47 2.89 -42.50
C VAL A 30 3.73 3.63 -41.19
N LEU A 31 4.39 4.79 -41.24
CA LEU A 31 4.68 5.67 -40.11
C LEU A 31 3.41 6.11 -39.35
N LYS A 32 2.34 6.48 -40.08
CA LYS A 32 1.06 6.87 -39.45
C LYS A 32 0.42 5.71 -38.70
N LYS A 33 0.49 4.48 -39.24
CA LYS A 33 -0.04 3.28 -38.60
C LYS A 33 0.77 2.92 -37.36
N TRP A 34 2.10 2.99 -37.44
CA TRP A 34 2.97 2.73 -36.29
C TRP A 34 2.92 3.81 -35.23
N ALA A 35 2.69 5.07 -35.59
CA ALA A 35 2.49 6.15 -34.62
C ALA A 35 1.23 5.90 -33.76
N VAL A 36 0.14 5.42 -34.38
CA VAL A 36 -1.08 5.04 -33.65
C VAL A 36 -0.82 3.84 -32.75
N ILE A 37 -0.15 2.81 -33.26
CA ILE A 37 0.19 1.61 -32.47
C ILE A 37 1.11 1.99 -31.29
N GLY A 38 2.14 2.80 -31.53
CA GLY A 38 3.06 3.29 -30.51
C GLY A 38 2.35 4.12 -29.44
N GLY A 39 1.42 4.99 -29.85
CA GLY A 39 0.57 5.76 -28.93
C GLY A 39 -0.30 4.87 -28.04
N ILE A 40 -0.92 3.83 -28.60
CA ILE A 40 -1.74 2.86 -27.86
C ILE A 40 -0.88 2.09 -26.85
N VAL A 41 0.29 1.57 -27.29
CA VAL A 41 1.20 0.83 -26.41
C VAL A 41 1.67 1.71 -25.25
N LEU A 42 2.04 2.97 -25.52
CA LEU A 42 2.43 3.93 -24.49
C LEU A 42 1.29 4.19 -23.50
N ALA A 43 0.06 4.40 -24.00
CA ALA A 43 -1.12 4.63 -23.16
C ALA A 43 -1.42 3.42 -22.26
N VAL A 44 -1.30 2.19 -22.78
CA VAL A 44 -1.49 0.96 -22.00
C VAL A 44 -0.42 0.82 -20.91
N VAL A 45 0.85 1.08 -21.24
CA VAL A 45 1.95 1.03 -20.26
C VAL A 45 1.70 2.05 -19.14
N VAL A 46 1.33 3.29 -19.48
CA VAL A 46 1.01 4.33 -18.49
C VAL A 46 -0.18 3.90 -17.62
N ALA A 47 -1.24 3.36 -18.21
CA ALA A 47 -2.42 2.90 -17.48
C ALA A 47 -2.09 1.77 -16.49
N VAL A 48 -1.29 0.78 -16.92
CA VAL A 48 -0.85 -0.35 -16.05
C VAL A 48 0.04 0.14 -14.92
N VAL A 49 0.97 1.08 -15.19
CA VAL A 49 1.83 1.67 -14.15
C VAL A 49 1.00 2.48 -13.16
N CYS A 50 0.07 3.32 -13.65
CA CYS A 50 -0.86 4.07 -12.81
C CYS A 50 -1.72 3.14 -11.96
N LEU A 51 -2.24 2.04 -12.51
CA LEU A 51 -3.00 1.03 -11.77
C LEU A 51 -2.12 0.31 -10.73
N TYR A 52 -0.89 -0.08 -11.06
CA TYR A 52 0.01 -0.71 -10.12
C TYR A 52 0.35 0.21 -8.94
N ILE A 53 0.63 1.48 -9.22
CA ILE A 53 0.85 2.53 -8.22
C ILE A 53 -0.43 2.71 -7.40
N CYS A 54 -1.58 2.98 -8.02
CA CYS A 54 -2.85 3.11 -7.31
C CYS A 54 -3.16 1.88 -6.45
N CYS A 55 -3.05 0.65 -6.94
CA CYS A 55 -3.29 -0.55 -6.13
C CYS A 55 -2.30 -0.65 -4.96
N LYS A 56 -1.01 -0.39 -5.17
CA LYS A 56 0.00 -0.47 -4.10
C LYS A 56 -0.20 0.60 -3.03
N TYR A 57 -0.48 1.84 -3.43
CA TYR A 57 -0.65 2.96 -2.53
C TYR A 57 -2.06 3.02 -1.92
N CYS A 58 -3.13 2.69 -2.67
CA CYS A 58 -4.50 2.59 -2.15
C CYS A 58 -4.69 1.36 -1.25
N CYS A 59 -4.11 0.19 -1.54
CA CYS A 59 -4.18 -0.93 -0.59
C CYS A 59 -3.37 -0.66 0.69
N ALA A 60 -2.29 0.12 0.62
CA ALA A 60 -1.56 0.57 1.80
C ALA A 60 -2.32 1.65 2.61
N PHE A 61 -3.03 2.56 1.93
CA PHE A 61 -3.67 3.71 2.57
C PHE A 61 -5.14 3.45 2.98
N ILE A 62 -5.89 2.63 2.23
CA ILE A 62 -7.32 2.36 2.43
C ILE A 62 -7.56 0.96 3.02
N CYS A 63 -6.81 -0.07 2.64
CA CYS A 63 -7.06 -1.46 3.09
C CYS A 63 -6.07 -1.97 4.17
N GLY A 64 -4.98 -1.26 4.42
CA GLY A 64 -3.81 -1.79 5.15
C GLY A 64 -3.56 -1.23 6.56
N ARG A 65 -4.35 -0.26 7.03
CA ARG A 65 -4.32 0.13 8.45
C ARG A 65 -5.47 -0.53 9.20
N ARG A 66 -5.45 -1.88 9.27
CA ARG A 66 -5.89 -2.49 10.53
C ARG A 66 -5.03 -1.83 11.59
N ARG A 67 -5.63 -0.94 12.37
CA ARG A 67 -5.03 -0.43 13.61
C ARG A 67 -4.82 -1.67 14.47
N ARG A 68 -3.69 -2.35 14.28
CA ARG A 68 -3.13 -3.18 15.33
C ARG A 68 -2.61 -2.16 16.35
N GLY A 69 -3.57 -1.54 17.05
CA GLY A 69 -3.30 -0.61 18.13
C GLY A 69 -2.33 -1.30 19.04
N ARG A 70 -1.26 -0.60 19.45
CA ARG A 70 -0.25 -1.20 20.32
C ARG A 70 -0.98 -1.76 21.53
N THR A 71 -0.79 -3.03 21.85
CA THR A 71 -1.29 -3.59 23.09
C THR A 71 -0.27 -3.36 24.19
N MET A 72 -0.73 -3.28 25.43
CA MET A 72 0.11 -3.15 26.60
C MET A 72 -0.44 -4.00 27.74
N LYS A 73 0.43 -4.40 28.67
CA LYS A 73 0.00 -5.04 29.92
C LYS A 73 -0.82 -4.04 30.72
N ALA A 74 -1.98 -4.47 31.17
CA ALA A 74 -2.94 -3.65 31.90
C ALA A 74 -2.40 -3.35 33.31
N PRO A 75 -2.23 -2.06 33.69
CA PRO A 75 -1.71 -1.72 35.02
C PRO A 75 -2.72 -2.05 36.11
N GLY A 76 -2.36 -2.94 37.05
CA GLY A 76 -3.25 -3.35 38.15
C GLY A 76 -4.25 -4.45 37.79
N ARG A 77 -4.10 -5.10 36.63
CA ARG A 77 -4.80 -6.35 36.29
C ARG A 77 -3.79 -7.39 35.85
N ASP A 78 -3.69 -8.48 36.60
CA ASP A 78 -2.71 -9.52 36.31
C ASP A 78 -3.08 -10.26 35.02
N GLY A 79 -2.13 -10.35 34.10
CA GLY A 79 -2.25 -11.14 32.86
C GLY A 79 -3.08 -10.51 31.74
N LEU A 80 -3.81 -9.41 31.97
CA LEU A 80 -4.66 -8.80 30.95
C LEU A 80 -3.85 -7.92 29.99
N MET A 81 -4.03 -8.10 28.68
CA MET A 81 -3.55 -7.18 27.65
C MET A 81 -4.67 -6.24 27.19
N ILE A 82 -4.39 -4.94 27.12
CA ILE A 82 -5.34 -3.92 26.67
C ILE A 82 -4.78 -3.13 25.49
N HIS A 83 -5.66 -2.58 24.65
CA HIS A 83 -5.25 -1.60 23.65
C HIS A 83 -4.73 -0.32 24.32
N ARG A 84 -3.58 0.16 23.87
CA ARG A 84 -2.90 1.35 24.38
C ARG A 84 -3.64 2.64 24.00
N ASP A 85 -4.20 2.70 22.80
CA ASP A 85 -4.91 3.89 22.28
C ASP A 85 -6.10 4.33 23.17
N PRO A 86 -7.04 3.45 23.59
CA PRO A 86 -8.12 3.86 24.49
C PRO A 86 -7.62 4.22 25.89
N PHE A 87 -6.58 3.55 26.39
CA PHE A 87 -5.95 3.89 27.68
C PHE A 87 -5.29 5.29 27.66
N GLU A 88 -4.53 5.63 26.62
CA GLU A 88 -3.89 6.94 26.49
C GLU A 88 -4.91 8.07 26.29
N ARG A 89 -6.04 7.77 25.63
CA ARG A 89 -7.11 8.74 25.42
C ARG A 89 -7.82 9.12 26.72
N ASN A 90 -8.09 8.15 27.59
CA ASN A 90 -8.79 8.40 28.85
C ASN A 90 -8.30 7.45 29.96
N PRO A 91 -7.16 7.74 30.59
CA PRO A 91 -6.63 6.90 31.66
C PRO A 91 -7.51 6.94 32.92
N ARG A 92 -8.29 8.02 33.12
CA ARG A 92 -9.18 8.15 34.28
C ARG A 92 -10.27 7.09 34.27
N ASP A 93 -10.89 6.86 33.11
CA ASP A 93 -11.94 5.84 32.95
C ASP A 93 -11.43 4.44 33.30
N TYR A 94 -10.22 4.11 32.84
CA TYR A 94 -9.55 2.85 33.19
C TYR A 94 -9.44 2.64 34.70
N PHE A 95 -8.91 3.61 35.44
CA PHE A 95 -8.74 3.49 36.88
C PHE A 95 -10.06 3.55 37.65
N GLN A 96 -11.06 4.26 37.14
CA GLN A 96 -12.40 4.28 37.73
C GLN A 96 -13.07 2.91 37.65
N ARG A 97 -13.04 2.29 36.47
CA ARG A 97 -13.55 0.92 36.26
C ARG A 97 -12.75 -0.11 37.04
N LEU A 98 -11.43 0.06 37.14
CA LEU A 98 -10.58 -0.77 37.99
C LEU A 98 -11.02 -0.72 39.46
N ARG A 99 -11.35 0.46 39.97
CA ARG A 99 -11.85 0.64 41.34
C ARG A 99 -13.23 0.03 41.55
N ASN A 100 -14.10 0.12 40.54
CA ASN A 100 -15.43 -0.47 40.56
C ASN A 100 -15.42 -1.98 40.27
N LYS A 101 -14.24 -2.58 40.00
CA LYS A 101 -14.08 -3.99 39.58
C LYS A 101 -14.84 -4.34 38.30
N GLU A 102 -15.10 -3.35 37.45
CA GLU A 102 -15.77 -3.56 36.17
C GLU A 102 -14.79 -4.18 35.15
N PRO A 103 -15.28 -5.00 34.19
CA PRO A 103 -14.48 -5.43 33.06
C PRO A 103 -13.99 -4.22 32.24
N TRP A 104 -12.78 -4.33 31.68
CA TRP A 104 -12.28 -3.34 30.73
C TRP A 104 -12.63 -3.79 29.32
N ASP A 105 -13.63 -3.17 28.70
CA ASP A 105 -14.09 -3.49 27.35
C ASP A 105 -13.33 -2.72 26.26
N GLY A 106 -12.66 -1.61 26.61
CA GLY A 106 -12.24 -0.63 25.61
C GLY A 106 -13.49 -0.09 24.88
N HIS A 107 -13.44 1.10 24.31
CA HIS A 107 -14.59 1.61 23.58
C HIS A 107 -14.80 0.91 22.20
N ASP A 108 -14.28 -0.31 22.05
CA ASP A 108 -14.08 -1.06 20.81
C ASP A 108 -14.28 -2.59 20.94
N GLY A 109 -14.62 -3.12 22.13
CA GLY A 109 -15.30 -4.42 22.26
C GLY A 109 -14.48 -5.70 22.01
N GLU A 110 -13.15 -5.65 21.90
CA GLU A 110 -12.30 -6.85 21.81
C GLU A 110 -11.43 -7.02 23.06
N LEU A 111 -11.90 -7.86 23.99
CA LEU A 111 -11.08 -8.45 25.04
C LEU A 111 -10.24 -9.57 24.42
N LEU A 112 -8.93 -9.35 24.29
CA LEU A 112 -7.98 -10.40 23.92
C LEU A 112 -7.64 -11.20 25.18
N VAL A 113 -8.35 -12.32 25.38
CA VAL A 113 -8.10 -13.32 26.44
C VAL A 113 -6.91 -14.20 26.08
#